data_AF-A0AAJ3RL08-F1
#
_entry.id   AF-A0AAJ3RL08-F1
#
_cell.length_a   1.000
_cell.length_b   1.000
_cell.length_c   1.000
_cell.angle_alpha   90.00
_cell.angle_beta   90.00
_cell.angle_gamma   90.00
#
_symmetry.space_group_name_H-M   'P 1'
#
loop_
_entity.id
_entity.type
_entity.pdbx_description
1 polymer ?
#
loop_
_entity_poly.entity_id
_entity_poly.type
_entity_poly.pdbx_seq_one_letter_code
_entity_poly.pdbx_strand_id
1 'polypeptide(L)'
;MTDFEEYIRLSEPHKRKKGYAWQTAIGLQAVDGLKTSEYLRETTRQHIEGNITIEEVKQLVNSYYESKTARKDVEDKTEEADKVSARITELLSEQSFTFSPLEYISIHRRLFGGLYEHAGKIRDYNITKKEWVLNEETVLYVSAESQSAAENAPKCNSCTLEELALLNFIREKPNATQKEIAAHIGKSERTVKTMTVKLSKQGIIERKNGHRNGYWDSENNEMNN
;
A
#
# COMPACT_ATOMS: atom_id res chain seq x y z
N MET A 1 16.44 -7.93 30.44
CA MET A 1 15.80 -9.17 29.97
C MET A 1 14.43 -8.77 29.49
N THR A 2 14.13 -8.93 28.21
CA THR A 2 12.77 -8.64 27.70
C THR A 2 11.80 -9.69 28.23
N ASP A 3 10.54 -9.32 28.51
CA ASP A 3 9.51 -10.17 29.17
C ASP A 3 9.32 -11.57 28.52
N PHE A 4 9.73 -11.77 27.27
CA PHE A 4 9.53 -13.03 26.52
C PHE A 4 10.82 -13.75 26.10
N GLU A 5 11.99 -13.28 26.53
CA GLU A 5 13.27 -13.93 26.21
C GLU A 5 13.37 -15.36 26.74
N GLU A 6 12.73 -15.63 27.88
CA GLU A 6 12.65 -16.97 28.48
C GLU A 6 11.99 -17.98 27.51
N TYR A 7 10.87 -17.58 26.90
CA TYR A 7 10.15 -18.39 25.92
C TYR A 7 10.96 -18.66 24.66
N ILE A 8 11.86 -17.74 24.29
CA ILE A 8 12.64 -17.85 23.06
C ILE A 8 13.85 -18.77 23.26
N ARG A 9 14.44 -18.78 24.46
CA ARG A 9 15.69 -19.52 24.73
C ARG A 9 15.47 -20.98 25.12
N LEU A 10 14.42 -21.28 25.88
CA LEU A 10 14.32 -22.56 26.60
C LEU A 10 13.00 -23.33 26.41
N SER A 11 12.07 -22.85 25.58
CA SER A 11 10.76 -23.49 25.42
C SER A 11 10.64 -24.39 24.20
N GLU A 12 9.56 -25.18 24.19
CA GLU A 12 9.16 -26.02 23.06
C GLU A 12 9.01 -25.21 21.76
N PRO A 13 9.20 -25.84 20.57
CA PRO A 13 9.21 -25.12 19.29
C PRO A 13 7.98 -24.24 19.05
N HIS A 14 6.80 -24.69 19.46
CA HIS A 14 5.55 -23.95 19.27
C HIS A 14 5.49 -22.69 20.17
N LYS A 15 5.91 -22.80 21.44
CA LYS A 15 5.99 -21.68 22.39
C LYS A 15 7.05 -20.68 21.95
N ARG A 16 8.19 -21.17 21.46
CA ARG A 16 9.26 -20.34 20.91
C ARG A 16 8.79 -19.54 19.70
N LYS A 17 8.03 -20.14 18.77
CA LYS A 17 7.47 -19.43 17.61
C LYS A 17 6.51 -18.32 18.06
N LYS A 18 5.59 -18.62 18.99
CA LYS A 18 4.66 -17.63 19.56
C LYS A 18 5.40 -16.51 20.31
N GLY A 19 6.39 -16.85 21.13
CA GLY A 19 7.20 -15.88 21.87
C GLY A 19 7.97 -14.94 20.95
N TYR A 20 8.55 -15.47 19.87
CA TYR A 20 9.22 -14.66 18.85
C TYR A 20 8.25 -13.71 18.13
N ALA A 21 7.07 -14.19 17.75
CA ALA A 21 6.04 -13.38 17.11
C ALA A 21 5.59 -12.21 18.02
N TRP A 22 5.30 -12.50 19.29
CA TRP A 22 4.91 -11.48 20.27
C TRP A 22 6.03 -10.49 20.59
N GLN A 23 7.27 -10.96 20.77
CA GLN A 23 8.42 -10.08 20.99
C GLN A 23 8.62 -9.14 19.80
N THR A 24 8.49 -9.65 18.57
CA THR A 24 8.59 -8.85 17.35
C THR A 24 7.46 -7.82 17.28
N ALA A 25 6.21 -8.24 17.50
CA ALA A 25 5.04 -7.37 17.43
C ALA A 25 5.12 -6.21 18.43
N ILE A 26 5.45 -6.51 19.70
CA ILE A 26 5.60 -5.52 20.78
C ILE A 26 6.82 -4.63 20.52
N GLY A 27 7.92 -5.22 20.04
CA GLY A 27 9.13 -4.49 19.68
C GLY A 27 8.88 -3.45 18.59
N LEU A 28 8.08 -3.79 17.56
CA LEU A 28 7.70 -2.86 16.51
C LEU A 28 6.92 -1.66 17.07
N GLN A 29 6.02 -1.85 18.03
CA GLN A 29 5.32 -0.73 18.67
C GLN A 29 6.29 0.17 19.46
N ALA A 30 7.30 -0.43 20.11
CA ALA A 30 8.30 0.32 20.85
C ALA A 30 9.19 1.19 19.96
N VAL A 31 9.41 0.81 18.69
CA VAL A 31 10.11 1.65 17.70
C VAL A 31 9.37 2.97 17.47
N ASP A 32 8.03 2.91 17.47
CA ASP A 32 7.16 4.09 17.33
C ASP A 32 6.98 4.85 18.67
N GLY A 33 7.70 4.46 19.71
CA GLY A 33 7.61 5.05 21.05
C GLY A 33 6.34 4.70 21.82
N LEU A 34 5.55 3.74 21.31
CA LEU A 34 4.36 3.23 21.98
C LEU A 34 4.75 2.18 23.05
N LYS A 35 3.92 2.09 24.08
CA LYS A 35 4.09 1.12 25.17
C LYS A 35 2.87 0.25 25.27
N THR A 36 3.07 -1.06 25.35
CA THR A 36 2.00 -2.02 25.59
C THR A 36 1.61 -2.05 27.06
N SER A 37 0.36 -2.42 27.33
CA SER A 37 -0.15 -2.53 28.69
C SER A 37 0.32 -3.81 29.39
N GLU A 38 0.27 -3.80 30.72
CA GLU A 38 0.48 -5.02 31.51
C GLU A 38 -0.62 -6.06 31.25
N TYR A 39 -1.84 -5.63 30.87
CA TYR A 39 -2.92 -6.54 30.51
C TYR A 39 -2.58 -7.37 29.27
N LEU A 40 -2.02 -6.72 28.22
CA LEU A 40 -1.55 -7.42 27.02
C LEU A 40 -0.44 -8.42 27.37
N ARG A 41 0.49 -8.06 28.24
CA ARG A 41 1.61 -8.95 28.61
C ARG A 41 1.10 -10.23 29.27
N GLU A 42 0.11 -10.13 30.15
CA GLU A 42 -0.47 -11.29 30.80
C GLU A 42 -1.26 -12.18 29.81
N THR A 43 -2.08 -11.58 28.95
CA THR A 43 -2.78 -12.32 27.89
C THR A 43 -1.80 -12.96 26.90
N THR A 44 -0.68 -12.29 26.60
CA THR A 44 0.40 -12.84 25.77
C THR A 44 0.98 -14.11 26.37
N ARG A 45 1.27 -14.12 27.69
CA ARG A 45 1.76 -15.34 28.37
C ARG A 45 0.76 -16.47 28.24
N GLN A 46 -0.53 -16.21 28.49
CA GLN A 46 -1.58 -17.23 28.33
C GLN A 46 -1.65 -17.80 26.90
N HIS A 47 -1.50 -16.95 25.88
CA HIS A 47 -1.46 -17.40 24.49
C HIS A 47 -0.21 -18.23 24.17
N ILE A 48 0.97 -17.82 24.66
CA ILE A 48 2.22 -18.57 24.47
C ILE A 48 2.12 -19.94 25.13
N GLU A 49 1.55 -20.01 26.34
CA GLU A 49 1.31 -21.28 27.05
C GLU A 49 0.26 -22.17 26.38
N GLY A 50 -0.57 -21.60 25.49
CA GLY A 50 -1.63 -22.32 24.79
C GLY A 50 -2.95 -22.40 25.56
N ASN A 51 -3.11 -21.58 26.60
CA ASN A 51 -4.34 -21.50 27.39
C ASN A 51 -5.47 -20.77 26.65
N ILE A 52 -5.12 -19.88 25.72
CA ILE A 52 -6.05 -19.13 24.86
C ILE A 52 -5.55 -19.06 23.42
N THR A 53 -6.46 -18.84 22.47
CA THR A 53 -6.16 -18.62 21.05
C THR A 53 -5.86 -17.15 20.75
N ILE A 54 -5.33 -16.88 19.55
CA ILE A 54 -5.04 -15.50 19.13
C ILE A 54 -6.32 -14.68 18.92
N GLU A 55 -7.42 -15.33 18.50
CA GLU A 55 -8.74 -14.73 18.39
C GLU A 55 -9.28 -14.33 19.76
N GLU A 56 -9.13 -15.19 20.77
CA GLU A 56 -9.51 -14.89 22.15
C GLU A 56 -8.70 -13.72 22.71
N VAL A 57 -7.38 -13.66 22.45
CA VAL A 57 -6.56 -12.50 22.83
C VAL A 57 -7.13 -11.21 22.23
N LYS A 58 -7.46 -11.20 20.93
CA LYS A 58 -8.03 -10.02 20.26
C LYS A 58 -9.36 -9.60 20.89
N GLN A 59 -10.23 -10.55 21.21
CA GLN A 59 -11.51 -10.28 21.87
C GLN A 59 -11.33 -9.72 23.29
N LEU A 60 -10.43 -10.31 24.08
CA LEU A 60 -10.09 -9.86 25.43
C LEU A 60 -9.53 -8.43 25.43
N VAL A 61 -8.57 -8.13 24.54
CA VAL A 61 -7.99 -6.79 24.40
C VAL A 61 -9.05 -5.77 23.98
N ASN A 62 -9.90 -6.10 23.00
CA ASN A 62 -10.98 -5.19 22.59
C ASN A 62 -11.95 -4.91 23.76
N SER A 63 -12.39 -5.96 24.45
CA SER A 63 -13.33 -5.85 25.59
C SER A 63 -12.74 -5.03 26.74
N TYR A 64 -11.44 -5.19 27.00
CA TYR A 64 -10.70 -4.42 28.00
C TYR A 64 -10.80 -2.91 27.71
N TYR A 65 -10.56 -2.47 26.48
CA TYR A 65 -10.62 -1.05 26.11
C TYR A 65 -12.06 -0.52 25.94
N GLU A 66 -13.00 -1.33 25.44
CA GLU A 66 -14.43 -0.98 25.40
C GLU A 66 -14.99 -0.72 26.82
N SER A 67 -14.57 -1.51 27.82
CA SER A 67 -14.98 -1.27 29.21
C SER A 67 -14.30 -0.06 29.87
N LYS A 68 -13.11 0.32 29.37
CA LYS A 68 -12.28 1.42 29.91
C LYS A 68 -12.69 2.79 29.36
N THR A 69 -13.14 2.86 28.11
CA THR A 69 -13.60 4.10 27.44
C THR A 69 -14.83 4.73 28.12
N ALA A 70 -15.64 3.95 28.86
CA ALA A 70 -16.70 4.49 29.72
C ALA A 70 -16.19 5.37 30.88
N ARG A 71 -14.87 5.50 31.10
CA ARG A 71 -14.28 6.14 32.29
C ARG A 71 -13.35 7.35 32.10
N LYS A 72 -12.90 7.78 30.89
CA LYS A 72 -12.36 9.16 30.58
C LYS A 72 -11.64 9.35 29.22
N ASP A 73 -11.62 10.63 28.80
CA ASP A 73 -11.01 11.36 27.65
C ASP A 73 -9.47 11.27 27.44
N VAL A 74 -8.82 10.13 27.65
CA VAL A 74 -7.39 10.01 27.32
C VAL A 74 -7.23 9.11 26.09
N GLU A 75 -6.74 9.67 24.98
CA GLU A 75 -6.13 8.92 23.88
C GLU A 75 -5.02 8.04 24.47
N ASP A 76 -5.39 6.83 24.85
CA ASP A 76 -4.49 5.90 25.48
C ASP A 76 -3.70 5.23 24.36
N LYS A 77 -2.52 5.79 24.04
CA LYS A 77 -1.56 5.23 23.08
C LYS A 77 -1.19 3.76 23.39
N THR A 78 -1.56 3.24 24.56
CA THR A 78 -1.45 1.82 24.90
C THR A 78 -2.51 0.96 24.21
N GLU A 79 -3.70 1.49 23.88
CA GLU A 79 -4.75 0.76 23.14
C GLU A 79 -4.30 0.38 21.74
N GLU A 80 -3.75 1.35 21.01
CA GLU A 80 -3.16 1.12 19.70
C GLU A 80 -2.07 0.06 19.79
N ALA A 81 -1.10 0.25 20.70
CA ALA A 81 0.02 -0.67 20.86
C ALA A 81 -0.45 -2.11 21.10
N ASP A 82 -1.46 -2.29 21.96
CA ASP A 82 -1.98 -3.60 22.31
C ASP A 82 -2.74 -4.26 21.16
N LYS A 83 -3.67 -3.53 20.54
CA LYS A 83 -4.47 -4.05 19.42
C LYS A 83 -3.60 -4.37 18.22
N VAL A 84 -2.67 -3.49 17.87
CA VAL A 84 -1.76 -3.67 16.73
C VAL A 84 -0.80 -4.82 17.01
N SER A 85 -0.26 -4.95 18.23
CA SER A 85 0.62 -6.09 18.58
C SER A 85 -0.07 -7.44 18.40
N ALA A 86 -1.33 -7.57 18.83
CA ALA A 86 -2.11 -8.79 18.63
C ALA A 86 -2.32 -9.10 17.14
N ARG A 87 -2.63 -8.08 16.33
CA ARG A 87 -2.84 -8.21 14.87
C ARG A 87 -1.56 -8.57 14.12
N ILE A 88 -0.40 -8.00 14.51
CA ILE A 88 0.90 -8.38 13.95
C ILE A 88 1.22 -9.83 14.31
N THR A 89 0.99 -10.24 15.55
CA THR A 89 1.25 -11.62 15.99
C THR A 89 0.40 -12.62 15.20
N GLU A 90 -0.87 -12.31 14.95
CA GLU A 90 -1.75 -13.09 14.09
C GLU A 90 -1.17 -13.21 12.66
N LEU A 91 -0.77 -12.09 12.05
CA LEU A 91 -0.14 -12.06 10.72
C LEU A 91 1.16 -12.88 10.66
N LEU A 92 2.04 -12.75 11.65
CA LEU A 92 3.29 -13.52 11.73
C LEU A 92 3.07 -15.02 11.96
N SER A 93 1.87 -15.40 12.39
CA SER A 93 1.49 -16.81 12.58
C SER A 93 1.00 -17.47 11.28
N GLU A 94 0.66 -16.67 10.27
CA GLU A 94 0.23 -17.16 8.95
C GLU A 94 1.38 -17.83 8.19
N GLN A 95 1.04 -18.81 7.34
CA GLN A 95 2.02 -19.67 6.68
C GLN A 95 2.52 -19.10 5.35
N SER A 96 1.80 -18.14 4.77
CA SER A 96 2.07 -17.60 3.43
C SER A 96 1.90 -16.09 3.40
N PHE A 97 2.73 -15.42 2.62
CA PHE A 97 2.67 -13.99 2.37
C PHE A 97 2.91 -13.73 0.87
N THR A 98 2.20 -12.77 0.30
CA THR A 98 2.37 -12.37 -1.11
C THR A 98 2.89 -10.94 -1.19
N PHE A 99 4.00 -10.73 -1.87
CA PHE A 99 4.56 -9.40 -2.06
C PHE A 99 3.81 -8.66 -3.18
N SER A 100 2.71 -7.98 -2.84
CA SER A 100 1.91 -7.20 -3.80
C SER A 100 1.37 -5.90 -3.19
N PRO A 101 1.13 -4.85 -4.02
CA PRO A 101 0.50 -3.61 -3.55
C PRO A 101 -0.85 -3.84 -2.84
N LEU A 102 -1.66 -4.77 -3.32
CA LEU A 102 -2.95 -5.11 -2.70
C LEU A 102 -2.76 -5.74 -1.32
N GLU A 103 -1.76 -6.61 -1.16
CA GLU A 103 -1.45 -7.23 0.13
C GLU A 103 -1.00 -6.17 1.14
N TYR A 104 -0.19 -5.19 0.73
CA TYR A 104 0.20 -4.08 1.62
C TYR A 104 -0.98 -3.26 2.11
N ILE A 105 -1.90 -2.95 1.21
CA ILE A 105 -3.14 -2.23 1.54
C ILE A 105 -3.99 -3.05 2.53
N SER A 106 -4.12 -4.36 2.27
CA SER A 106 -4.84 -5.30 3.13
C SER A 106 -4.23 -5.38 4.53
N ILE A 107 -2.90 -5.54 4.63
CA ILE A 107 -2.19 -5.58 5.90
C ILE A 107 -2.37 -4.27 6.66
N HIS A 108 -2.20 -3.13 6.00
CA HIS A 108 -2.40 -1.83 6.64
C HIS A 108 -3.83 -1.69 7.18
N ARG A 109 -4.85 -2.10 6.39
CA ARG A 109 -6.25 -2.13 6.85
C ARG A 109 -6.46 -3.06 8.03
N ARG A 110 -5.85 -4.23 8.01
CA ARG A 110 -5.98 -5.23 9.07
C ARG A 110 -5.34 -4.77 10.37
N LEU A 111 -4.14 -4.21 10.31
CA LEU A 111 -3.40 -3.72 11.47
C LEU A 111 -4.09 -2.52 12.13
N PHE A 112 -4.60 -1.58 11.34
CA PHE A 112 -5.06 -0.29 11.85
C PHE A 112 -6.57 -0.06 11.72
N GLY A 113 -7.32 -1.03 11.21
CA GLY A 113 -8.78 -0.94 11.06
C GLY A 113 -9.47 -0.65 12.40
N GLY A 114 -10.29 0.40 12.42
CA GLY A 114 -10.97 0.88 13.64
C GLY A 114 -10.10 1.74 14.57
N LEU A 115 -8.80 1.89 14.30
CA LEU A 115 -7.90 2.82 15.01
C LEU A 115 -7.70 4.10 14.19
N TYR A 116 -7.52 3.95 12.88
CA TYR A 116 -7.37 5.08 11.95
C TYR A 116 -8.42 5.04 10.84
N GLU A 117 -9.04 6.18 10.55
CA GLU A 117 -10.02 6.31 9.45
C GLU A 117 -9.40 6.04 8.06
N HIS A 118 -8.09 6.25 7.93
CA HIS A 118 -7.34 6.03 6.71
C HIS A 118 -6.68 4.64 6.63
N ALA A 119 -7.00 3.72 7.54
CA ALA A 119 -6.49 2.35 7.48
C ALA A 119 -6.86 1.69 6.13
N GLY A 120 -5.84 1.18 5.43
CA GLY A 120 -5.98 0.64 4.07
C GLY A 120 -6.24 1.66 2.96
N LYS A 121 -6.00 2.95 3.16
CA LYS A 121 -6.08 3.96 2.09
C LYS A 121 -4.68 4.34 1.62
N ILE A 122 -4.52 4.45 0.30
CA ILE A 122 -3.33 5.06 -0.31
C ILE A 122 -3.48 6.57 -0.24
N ARG A 123 -2.38 7.27 0.03
CA ARG A 123 -2.36 8.74 0.08
C ARG A 123 -2.73 9.34 -1.29
N ASP A 124 -3.44 10.46 -1.23
CA ASP A 124 -3.86 11.27 -2.37
C ASP A 124 -3.05 12.57 -2.53
N TYR A 125 -2.06 12.80 -1.66
CA TYR A 125 -1.15 13.94 -1.72
C TYR A 125 0.32 13.50 -1.85
N ASN A 126 1.15 14.41 -2.36
CA ASN A 126 2.59 14.19 -2.47
C ASN A 126 3.30 14.48 -1.15
N ILE A 127 4.22 13.60 -0.75
CA ILE A 127 5.05 13.81 0.43
C ILE A 127 6.13 14.83 0.09
N THR A 128 6.28 15.84 0.95
CA THR A 128 7.41 16.76 0.92
C THR A 128 8.15 16.70 2.24
N LYS A 129 9.47 16.67 2.17
CA LYS A 129 10.34 16.63 3.35
C LYS A 129 11.56 17.48 3.06
N LYS A 130 11.73 18.55 3.83
CA LYS A 130 12.91 19.40 3.76
C LYS A 130 14.11 18.63 4.28
N GLU A 131 15.09 18.36 3.42
CA GLU A 131 16.33 17.68 3.81
C GLU A 131 17.48 18.67 3.79
N TRP A 132 18.24 18.75 4.89
CA TRP A 132 19.38 19.67 5.02
C TRP A 132 20.46 19.40 3.97
N VAL A 133 20.68 18.13 3.63
CA VAL A 133 21.63 17.70 2.60
C VAL A 133 21.19 18.11 1.19
N LEU A 134 19.91 18.46 1.02
CA LEU A 134 19.32 18.93 -0.23
C LEU A 134 19.02 20.43 -0.19
N ASN A 135 19.71 21.22 0.65
CA ASN A 135 19.46 22.65 0.81
C ASN A 135 17.97 22.98 1.07
N GLU A 136 17.34 22.20 1.95
CA GLU A 136 15.90 22.26 2.27
C GLU A 136 14.94 21.82 1.15
N GLU A 137 15.45 21.31 0.03
CA GLU A 137 14.61 20.70 -1.00
C GLU A 137 14.13 19.29 -0.61
N THR A 138 13.22 18.76 -1.42
CA THR A 138 12.51 17.49 -1.22
C THR A 138 12.90 16.49 -2.30
N VAL A 139 13.15 15.25 -1.89
CA VAL A 139 13.24 14.12 -2.84
C VAL A 139 11.88 13.85 -3.46
N LEU A 140 11.82 13.75 -4.78
CA LEU A 140 10.62 13.29 -5.49
C LEU A 140 10.38 11.81 -5.16
N TYR A 141 9.46 11.54 -4.24
CA TYR A 141 8.90 10.20 -4.05
C TYR A 141 7.96 9.84 -5.21
N VAL A 142 7.45 8.61 -5.24
CA VAL A 142 6.36 8.26 -6.17
C VAL A 142 5.18 9.22 -5.98
N SER A 143 4.61 9.77 -7.06
CA SER A 143 3.51 10.73 -6.94
C SER A 143 2.23 10.05 -6.45
N ALA A 144 1.34 10.79 -5.80
CA ALA A 144 0.04 10.28 -5.36
C ALA A 144 -0.75 9.70 -6.55
N GLU A 145 -0.71 10.39 -7.69
CA GLU A 145 -1.32 9.95 -8.96
C GLU A 145 -0.78 8.59 -9.41
N SER A 146 0.54 8.39 -9.36
CA SER A 146 1.16 7.12 -9.76
C SER A 146 0.88 5.95 -8.79
N GLN A 147 0.53 6.24 -7.52
CA GLN A 147 0.17 5.21 -6.54
C GLN A 147 -1.33 4.93 -6.49
N SER A 148 -2.15 5.92 -6.85
CA SER A 148 -3.58 5.71 -6.95
C SER A 148 -3.81 4.56 -7.93
N ALA A 149 -4.44 3.49 -7.45
CA ALA A 149 -5.03 2.46 -8.31
C ALA A 149 -6.26 3.03 -9.02
N ALA A 150 -6.18 4.28 -9.50
CA ALA A 150 -7.17 4.80 -10.40
C ALA A 150 -7.20 3.86 -11.60
N GLU A 151 -8.34 3.22 -11.81
CA GLU A 151 -8.65 2.37 -12.97
C GLU A 151 -8.47 3.13 -14.31
N ASN A 152 -8.16 4.43 -14.24
CA ASN A 152 -7.75 5.30 -15.33
C ASN A 152 -6.24 5.24 -15.65
N ALA A 153 -5.53 4.20 -15.21
CA ALA A 153 -4.23 3.89 -15.79
C ALA A 153 -4.44 3.46 -17.25
N PRO A 154 -3.80 4.08 -18.24
CA PRO A 154 -3.89 3.60 -19.62
C PRO A 154 -3.45 2.14 -19.63
N LYS A 155 -4.33 1.24 -20.10
CA LYS A 155 -4.11 -0.22 -20.23
C LYS A 155 -2.95 -0.51 -21.18
N CYS A 156 -1.73 -0.24 -20.73
CA CYS A 156 -0.54 -0.66 -21.41
C CYS A 156 0.41 -1.34 -20.43
N ASN A 157 0.16 -2.63 -20.21
CA ASN A 157 1.03 -3.51 -19.42
C ASN A 157 2.44 -3.70 -20.03
N SER A 158 2.81 -2.97 -21.09
CA SER A 158 4.14 -3.05 -21.74
C SER A 158 4.59 -1.76 -22.46
N CYS A 159 3.99 -0.60 -22.17
CA CYS A 159 4.38 0.64 -22.87
C CYS A 159 5.67 1.22 -22.31
N THR A 160 6.55 1.64 -23.22
CA THR A 160 7.72 2.44 -22.92
C THR A 160 7.33 3.86 -22.45
N LEU A 161 8.23 4.56 -21.77
CA LEU A 161 8.01 5.94 -21.31
C LEU A 161 7.65 6.88 -22.47
N GLU A 162 8.22 6.65 -23.66
CA GLU A 162 7.88 7.37 -24.88
C GLU A 162 6.44 7.09 -25.36
N GLU A 163 5.98 5.84 -25.27
CA GLU A 163 4.62 5.46 -25.66
C GLU A 163 3.59 6.10 -24.73
N LEU A 164 3.88 6.21 -23.43
CA LEU A 164 3.04 6.93 -22.47
C LEU A 164 2.97 8.43 -22.78
N ALA A 165 4.11 9.07 -23.09
CA ALA A 165 4.14 10.48 -23.49
C ALA A 165 3.31 10.74 -24.76
N LEU A 166 3.33 9.79 -25.70
CA LEU A 166 2.50 9.84 -26.90
C LEU A 166 1.00 9.75 -26.58
N LEU A 167 0.60 8.76 -25.77
CA LEU A 167 -0.79 8.54 -25.40
C LEU A 167 -1.38 9.73 -24.63
N ASN A 168 -0.61 10.29 -23.69
CA ASN A 168 -1.03 11.48 -22.94
C ASN A 168 -1.24 12.69 -23.88
N PHE A 169 -0.35 12.90 -24.84
CA PHE A 169 -0.47 14.00 -25.80
C PHE A 169 -1.67 13.83 -26.74
N ILE A 170 -1.96 12.59 -27.17
CA ILE A 170 -3.17 12.29 -27.96
C ILE A 170 -4.45 12.57 -27.14
N ARG A 171 -4.47 12.22 -25.85
CA ARG A 171 -5.61 12.48 -24.97
C ARG A 171 -5.89 13.98 -24.79
N GLU A 172 -4.83 14.79 -24.72
CA GLU A 172 -4.96 16.25 -24.66
C GLU A 172 -5.33 16.88 -26.00
N LYS A 173 -4.84 16.31 -27.11
CA LYS A 173 -5.04 16.80 -28.48
C LYS A 173 -5.38 15.67 -29.44
N PRO A 174 -6.65 15.24 -29.51
CA PRO A 174 -7.06 14.10 -30.36
C PRO A 174 -6.83 14.37 -31.85
N ASN A 175 -6.82 15.64 -32.28
CA ASN A 175 -6.58 16.02 -33.68
C ASN A 175 -5.09 16.12 -34.04
N ALA A 176 -4.18 15.78 -33.12
CA ALA A 176 -2.75 15.96 -33.33
C ALA A 176 -2.22 15.14 -34.52
N THR A 177 -1.39 15.81 -35.32
CA THR A 177 -0.63 15.20 -36.41
C THR A 177 0.59 14.46 -35.84
N GLN A 178 1.09 13.46 -36.58
CA GLN A 178 2.32 12.75 -36.20
C GLN A 178 3.53 13.69 -36.06
N LYS A 179 3.53 14.81 -36.79
CA LYS A 179 4.54 15.86 -36.70
C LYS A 179 4.49 16.61 -35.37
N GLU A 180 3.29 16.96 -34.91
CA GLU A 180 3.12 17.64 -33.61
C GLU A 180 3.47 16.71 -32.45
N ILE A 181 3.08 15.44 -32.55
CA ILE A 181 3.45 14.40 -31.58
C ILE A 181 4.98 14.24 -31.52
N ALA A 182 5.64 14.21 -32.68
CA ALA A 182 7.10 14.08 -32.77
C ALA A 182 7.83 15.27 -32.14
N ALA A 183 7.35 16.50 -32.39
CA ALA A 183 7.89 17.70 -31.78
C ALA A 183 7.72 17.71 -30.26
N HIS A 184 6.58 17.25 -29.75
CA HIS A 184 6.29 17.23 -28.31
C HIS A 184 7.14 16.20 -27.54
N ILE A 185 7.31 15.00 -28.09
CA ILE A 185 8.07 13.92 -27.43
C ILE A 185 9.58 14.04 -27.69
N GLY A 186 10.00 14.94 -28.59
CA GLY A 186 11.40 15.11 -28.96
C GLY A 186 11.96 13.93 -29.76
N LYS A 187 11.15 13.33 -30.64
CA LYS A 187 11.51 12.15 -31.44
C LYS A 187 11.29 12.42 -32.94
N SER A 188 11.80 11.53 -33.78
CA SER A 188 11.57 11.62 -35.23
C SER A 188 10.13 11.24 -35.60
N GLU A 189 9.57 11.84 -36.66
CA GLU A 189 8.26 11.47 -37.20
C GLU A 189 8.19 9.97 -37.56
N ARG A 190 9.33 9.38 -37.97
CA ARG A 190 9.45 7.95 -38.25
C ARG A 190 9.23 7.11 -36.99
N THR A 191 9.84 7.50 -35.87
CA THR A 191 9.69 6.83 -34.58
C THR A 191 8.25 6.90 -34.10
N VAL A 192 7.63 8.08 -34.19
CA VAL A 192 6.21 8.28 -33.84
C VAL A 192 5.30 7.44 -34.73
N LYS A 193 5.58 7.34 -36.04
CA LYS A 193 4.84 6.46 -36.95
C LYS A 193 4.97 4.99 -36.53
N THR A 194 6.15 4.53 -36.15
CA THR A 194 6.35 3.16 -35.66
C THR A 194 5.56 2.90 -34.37
N MET A 195 5.60 3.83 -33.41
CA MET A 195 4.86 3.73 -32.15
C MET A 195 3.35 3.73 -32.36
N THR A 196 2.83 4.66 -33.18
CA THR A 196 1.39 4.73 -33.47
C THR A 196 0.87 3.48 -34.18
N VAL A 197 1.65 2.91 -35.11
CA VAL A 197 1.30 1.63 -35.76
C VAL A 197 1.30 0.48 -34.75
N LYS A 198 2.28 0.43 -33.83
CA LYS A 198 2.32 -0.60 -32.78
C LYS A 198 1.12 -0.49 -31.85
N LEU A 199 0.84 0.71 -31.33
CA LEU A 199 -0.29 0.98 -30.42
C LEU A 199 -1.64 0.72 -31.09
N SER A 200 -1.77 1.01 -32.39
CA SER A 200 -2.98 0.69 -33.16
C SER A 200 -3.15 -0.81 -33.38
N LYS A 201 -2.08 -1.55 -33.66
CA LYS A 201 -2.12 -3.03 -33.71
C LYS A 201 -2.52 -3.66 -32.37
N GLN A 202 -2.19 -3.00 -31.26
CA GLN A 202 -2.56 -3.42 -29.91
C GLN A 202 -3.98 -2.99 -29.52
N GLY A 203 -4.71 -2.27 -30.38
CA GLY A 203 -6.05 -1.78 -30.10
C GLY A 203 -6.10 -0.65 -29.06
N ILE A 204 -4.98 0.02 -28.79
CA ILE A 204 -4.90 1.08 -27.77
C ILE A 204 -5.35 2.43 -28.36
N ILE A 205 -5.06 2.66 -29.63
CA ILE A 205 -5.46 3.87 -30.35
C ILE A 205 -5.98 3.51 -31.75
N GLU A 206 -6.94 4.29 -32.22
CA GLU A 206 -7.45 4.19 -33.58
C GLU A 206 -7.51 5.58 -34.20
N ARG A 207 -7.18 5.71 -35.49
CA ARG A 207 -7.36 6.97 -36.21
C ARG A 207 -8.66 6.92 -37.00
N LYS A 208 -9.64 7.73 -36.60
CA LYS A 208 -10.93 7.87 -37.27
C LYS A 208 -10.88 9.00 -38.30
N ASN A 209 -11.68 8.88 -39.37
CA ASN A 209 -11.78 9.80 -40.53
C ASN A 209 -10.56 9.87 -41.47
N GLY A 210 -10.75 10.55 -42.61
CA GLY A 210 -9.78 10.61 -43.72
C GLY A 210 -8.49 11.40 -43.42
N HIS A 211 -7.46 11.19 -44.25
CA HIS A 211 -6.07 11.65 -44.07
C HIS A 211 -5.89 13.15 -43.72
N ARG A 212 -6.85 14.01 -44.06
CA ARG A 212 -6.76 15.47 -43.80
C ARG A 212 -7.51 15.92 -42.54
N ASN A 213 -8.53 15.18 -42.09
CA ASN A 213 -9.42 15.57 -40.99
C ASN A 213 -9.56 14.46 -39.92
N GLY A 214 -8.56 13.58 -39.83
CA GLY A 214 -8.59 12.42 -38.96
C GLY A 214 -8.12 12.72 -37.55
N TYR A 215 -8.89 12.26 -36.56
CA TYR A 215 -8.58 12.37 -35.14
C TYR A 215 -8.26 11.00 -34.55
N TRP A 216 -7.50 10.99 -33.47
CA TRP A 216 -7.16 9.80 -32.70
C TRP A 216 -8.22 9.57 -31.63
N ASP A 217 -8.74 8.37 -31.61
CA ASP A 217 -9.62 7.85 -30.59
C ASP A 217 -8.85 6.84 -29.75
N SER A 218 -8.95 6.94 -28.43
CA SER A 218 -8.40 5.97 -27.50
C SER A 218 -9.57 5.22 -26.91
N GLU A 219 -9.81 3.99 -27.36
CA GLU A 219 -10.94 3.19 -26.88
C GLU A 219 -10.80 2.94 -25.37
N ASN A 220 -11.68 3.54 -24.57
CA ASN A 220 -12.09 2.94 -23.31
C ASN A 220 -12.97 1.75 -23.68
N ASN A 221 -12.39 0.57 -23.83
CA ASN A 221 -13.17 -0.65 -23.98
C ASN A 221 -13.83 -0.99 -22.64
N GLU A 222 -14.90 -0.25 -22.33
CA GLU A 222 -16.07 -0.78 -21.66
C GLU A 222 -16.90 -1.52 -22.71
N MET A 223 -17.22 -2.78 -22.38
CA MET A 223 -18.08 -3.70 -23.14
C MET A 223 -17.48 -4.35 -24.40
N ASN A 224 -17.00 -5.59 -24.23
CA ASN A 224 -17.54 -6.75 -24.96
C ASN A 224 -17.10 -8.08 -24.32
N ASN A 225 -18.10 -8.78 -23.75
CA ASN A 225 -18.22 -10.19 -23.36
C ASN A 225 -17.11 -10.88 -22.56
#